data_AF-A0A9E1I7A4-F1
#
_entry.id   AF-A0A9E1I7A4-F1
#
_cell.length_a   1.000
_cell.length_b   1.000
_cell.length_c   1.000
_cell.angle_alpha   90.00
_cell.angle_beta   90.00
_cell.angle_gamma   90.00
#
_symmetry.space_group_name_H-M   'P 1'
#
loop_
_entity.id
_entity.type
_entity.pdbx_description
1 polymer ?
#
loop_
_entity_poly.entity_id
_entity_poly.type
_entity_poly.pdbx_seq_one_letter_code
_entity_poly.pdbx_strand_id
1 'polypeptide(L)' 'MSLTRRQKWRIEKIQAERIARAQKASSNSETSLDNAGEEQTGLVITRYGQRLLVESESGDLYQCTGRQNIEL' A
#
# COMPACT_ATOMS: atom_id res chain seq x y z
N MET A 1 -16.79 2.74 33.59
CA MET A 1 -17.95 1.97 33.08
C MET A 1 -17.43 0.69 32.47
N SER A 2 -17.87 -0.48 32.95
CA SER A 2 -17.47 -1.78 32.39
C SER A 2 -18.29 -2.11 31.14
N LEU A 3 -17.66 -2.71 30.14
CA LEU A 3 -18.35 -3.19 28.93
C LEU A 3 -19.22 -4.40 29.29
N THR A 4 -20.46 -4.41 28.81
CA THR A 4 -21.31 -5.61 28.90
C THR A 4 -20.73 -6.74 28.05
N ARG A 5 -21.01 -8.00 28.42
CA ARG A 5 -20.49 -9.20 27.72
C ARG A 5 -20.75 -9.18 26.21
N ARG A 6 -21.90 -8.67 25.79
CA ARG A 6 -22.30 -8.54 24.37
C ARG A 6 -21.51 -7.45 23.63
N GLN A 7 -21.20 -6.33 24.30
CA GLN A 7 -20.36 -5.27 23.74
C GLN A 7 -18.93 -5.76 23.55
N LYS A 8 -18.36 -6.46 24.54
CA LYS A 8 -17.02 -7.05 24.45
C LYS A 8 -16.91 -8.00 23.26
N TRP A 9 -17.86 -8.94 23.12
CA TRP A 9 -17.90 -9.86 21.97
C TRP A 9 -18.00 -9.14 20.63
N ARG A 10 -18.82 -8.08 20.54
CA ARG A 10 -18.95 -7.30 19.30
C ARG A 10 -17.64 -6.60 18.93
N ILE A 11 -16.93 -6.05 19.92
CA ILE A 11 -15.62 -5.42 19.70
C ILE A 11 -14.61 -6.45 19.20
N GLU A 12 -14.52 -7.60 19.87
CA GLU A 12 -13.60 -8.69 19.49
C GLU A 12 -13.90 -9.18 18.06
N LYS A 13 -15.17 -9.41 17.72
CA LYS A 13 -15.58 -9.81 16.37
C LYS A 13 -15.16 -8.77 15.32
N ILE A 14 -15.42 -7.49 15.56
CA ILE A 14 -15.06 -6.41 14.61
C ILE A 14 -13.54 -6.28 14.47
N GLN A 15 -12.79 -6.42 15.56
CA GLN A 15 -11.33 -6.40 15.52
C GLN A 15 -10.77 -7.58 14.72
N ALA A 16 -11.29 -8.78 14.95
CA ALA A 16 -10.89 -9.97 14.19
C ALA A 16 -11.18 -9.81 12.69
N GLU A 17 -12.35 -9.30 12.31
CA GLU A 17 -12.69 -9.03 10.90
C GLU A 17 -11.78 -7.96 10.27
N ARG A 18 -11.42 -6.92 11.03
CA ARG A 18 -10.48 -5.88 10.55
C ARG A 18 -9.07 -6.43 10.33
N ILE A 19 -8.57 -7.24 11.26
CA ILE A 19 -7.25 -7.90 11.15
C ILE A 19 -7.25 -8.84 9.94
N ALA A 20 -8.28 -9.68 9.78
CA ALA A 20 -8.39 -10.58 8.64
C ALA A 20 -8.42 -9.83 7.29
N ARG A 21 -9.13 -8.69 7.24
CA ARG A 21 -9.14 -7.83 6.04
C ARG A 21 -7.77 -7.21 5.76
N ALA A 22 -7.07 -6.73 6.80
CA ALA A 22 -5.74 -6.17 6.66
C ALA A 22 -4.72 -7.21 6.18
N GLN A 23 -4.75 -8.42 6.75
CA GLN A 23 -3.89 -9.55 6.33
C GLN A 23 -4.14 -9.97 4.88
N LYS A 24 -5.39 -9.98 4.43
CA LYS A 24 -5.71 -10.27 3.02
C LYS A 24 -5.22 -9.17 2.07
N ALA A 25 -5.26 -7.91 2.50
CA ALA A 25 -4.72 -6.81 1.72
C ALA A 25 -3.19 -6.88 1.66
N SER A 26 -2.52 -7.19 2.78
CA SER A 26 -1.06 -7.30 2.83
C SER A 26 -0.52 -8.45 1.97
N SER A 27 -1.16 -9.62 2.01
CA SER A 27 -0.73 -10.76 1.17
C SER A 27 -0.83 -10.48 -0.33
N ASN A 28 -1.87 -9.74 -0.74
CA ASN A 28 -2.03 -9.34 -2.14
C ASN A 28 -1.00 -8.29 -2.58
N SER A 29 -0.60 -7.39 -1.66
CA SER A 29 0.50 -6.45 -1.92
C SER A 29 1.86 -7.15 -1.98
N GLU A 30 2.14 -8.11 -1.08
CA GLU A 30 3.40 -8.88 -1.08
C GLU A 30 3.58 -9.65 -2.39
N THR A 31 2.53 -10.28 -2.90
CA THR A 31 2.55 -10.98 -4.21
C THR A 31 2.87 -10.04 -5.38
N SER A 32 2.47 -8.77 -5.28
CA SER A 32 2.77 -7.76 -6.31
C SER A 32 4.21 -7.24 -6.19
N LEU A 33 4.79 -7.24 -4.98
CA LEU A 33 6.17 -6.83 -4.72
C LEU A 33 7.18 -7.87 -5.21
N ASP A 34 6.88 -9.16 -5.13
CA ASP A 34 7.77 -10.22 -5.66
C ASP A 34 7.97 -10.14 -7.18
N ASN A 35 7.07 -9.46 -7.90
CA ASN A 35 7.21 -9.17 -9.33
C ASN A 35 7.86 -7.80 -9.62
N ALA A 36 8.09 -6.98 -8.59
CA ALA A 36 8.82 -5.74 -8.74
C ALA A 36 10.31 -6.05 -8.81
N GLY A 37 11.01 -5.45 -9.79
CA GLY A 37 12.46 -5.56 -9.87
C GLY A 37 13.14 -4.89 -8.67
N GLU A 38 14.48 -4.89 -8.69
CA GLU A 38 15.27 -4.23 -7.65
C GLU A 38 14.90 -2.75 -7.49
N GLU A 39 15.06 -2.25 -6.26
CA GLU A 39 14.81 -0.85 -5.95
C GLU A 39 15.83 0.04 -6.68
N GLN A 40 15.35 1.05 -7.39
CA GLN A 40 16.18 1.95 -8.20
C GLN A 40 15.87 3.42 -7.88
N THR A 41 16.92 4.23 -7.85
CA THR A 41 16.81 5.68 -7.72
C THR A 41 16.47 6.30 -9.08
N GLY A 42 15.64 7.35 -9.07
CA GLY A 42 15.29 8.11 -10.27
C GLY A 42 14.72 9.49 -9.96
N LEU A 43 14.65 10.34 -10.98
CA LEU A 43 14.15 11.71 -10.91
C LEU A 43 12.72 11.80 -11.46
N VAL A 44 11.81 12.40 -10.71
CA VAL A 44 10.44 12.66 -11.19
C VAL A 44 10.44 13.86 -12.13
N ILE A 45 10.17 13.64 -13.42
CA ILE A 45 10.11 14.70 -14.43
C ILE A 45 8.74 15.38 -14.46
N THR A 46 7.66 14.58 -14.44
CA THR A 46 6.29 15.10 -14.58
C THR A 46 5.29 14.19 -13.88
N ARG A 47 4.23 14.79 -13.35
CA ARG A 47 3.16 14.10 -12.63
C ARG A 47 1.84 14.15 -13.40
N TYR A 48 1.24 12.99 -13.60
CA TYR A 48 -0.09 12.79 -14.19
C TYR A 48 -1.08 12.27 -13.12
N GLY A 49 -1.20 12.98 -12.00
CA GLY A 49 -1.97 12.53 -10.84
C GLY A 49 -1.34 11.32 -10.16
N GLN A 50 -2.00 10.16 -10.15
CA GLN A 50 -1.44 8.96 -9.51
C GLN A 50 -0.24 8.36 -10.27
N ARG A 51 -0.09 8.70 -11.56
CA ARG A 51 1.02 8.20 -12.41
C ARG A 51 2.13 9.25 -12.48
N LEU A 52 3.37 8.80 -12.43
CA LEU A 52 4.60 9.60 -12.45
C LEU A 52 5.45 9.20 -13.64
N LEU A 53 6.07 10.17 -14.30
CA LEU A 53 7.15 9.94 -15.25
C LEU A 53 8.47 10.10 -14.51
N VAL A 54 9.25 9.02 -14.43
CA VAL A 54 10.51 8.95 -13.70
C VAL A 54 11.65 8.65 -14.66
N GLU A 55 12.71 9.42 -14.58
CA GLU A 55 13.97 9.17 -15.29
C GLU A 55 14.91 8.36 -14.40
N SER A 56 15.48 7.29 -14.93
CA SER A 56 16.52 6.52 -14.25
C SER A 56 17.89 7.22 -14.33
N GLU A 57 18.85 6.76 -13.54
CA GLU A 57 20.24 7.21 -13.66
C GLU A 57 20.87 6.90 -15.04
N SER A 58 20.33 5.90 -15.77
CA SER A 58 20.74 5.60 -17.15
C SER A 58 20.13 6.55 -18.20
N GLY A 59 19.21 7.44 -17.81
CA GLY A 59 18.49 8.34 -18.70
C GLY A 59 17.25 7.71 -19.37
N ASP A 60 16.83 6.52 -18.95
CA ASP A 60 15.63 5.86 -19.45
C ASP A 60 14.38 6.39 -18.73
N LEU A 61 13.26 6.46 -19.45
CA LEU A 61 11.99 6.97 -18.93
C LEU A 61 11.03 5.84 -18.57
N TYR A 62 10.58 5.84 -17.32
CA TYR A 62 9.65 4.87 -16.77
C TYR A 62 8.36 5.53 -16.29
N GLN A 63 7.23 4.89 -16.59
CA GLN A 63 5.96 5.31 -16.04
C GLN A 63 5.65 4.53 -14.76
N CYS A 64 5.75 5.20 -13.62
CA CYS A 64 5.56 4.63 -12.30
C CYS A 64 4.20 5.01 -11.72
N THR A 65 3.66 4.18 -10.82
CA THR A 65 2.43 4.49 -10.08
C THR A 65 2.78 4.81 -8.64
N GLY A 66 2.29 5.95 -8.13
CA GLY A 66 2.49 6.37 -6.75
C GLY A 66 1.86 5.40 -5.75
N ARG A 67 2.61 5.06 -4.69
CA ARG A 67 2.08 4.30 -3.56
C ARG A 67 1.12 5.16 -2.75
N GLN A 68 0.11 4.54 -2.14
CA GLN A 68 -0.95 5.24 -1.40
C GLN A 68 -0.45 6.00 -0.16
N ASN A 69 0.69 5.60 0.40
CA ASN A 69 1.31 6.24 1.56
C ASN A 69 2.17 7.45 1.19
N ILE A 70 2.34 7.76 -0.09
CA ILE A 70 3.05 8.94 -0.57
C ILE A 70 1.99 9.99 -0.87
N GLU A 71 1.98 11.07 -0.09
CA GLU A 71 1.23 12.27 -0.46
C GLU A 71 1.92 12.89 -1.68
N LEU A 72 1.26 12.78 -2.82
CA LEU A 72 1.73 13.27 -4.10
C LEU A 72 0.90 14.47 -4.57
#